data_AF-A0A3D2FM34-F1
#
_entry.id   AF-A0A3D2FM34-F1
#
_cell.length_a   1.000
_cell.length_b   1.000
_cell.length_c   1.000
_cell.angle_alpha   90.00
_cell.angle_beta   90.00
_cell.angle_gamma   90.00
#
_symmetry.space_group_name_H-M   'P 1'
#
loop_
_entity.id
_entity.type
_entity.pdbx_description
1 polymer ?
#
loop_
_entity_poly.entity_id
_entity_poly.type
_entity_poly.pdbx_seq_one_letter_code
_entity_poly.pdbx_strand_id
1 'polypeptide(L)' 'GGTSINDTILHYMHLNLPFGGVNTSGFGRTHGKAGFKAFSNERSVLKQSRLSPMKMMYPPYTPLVKRMIKMVVKYF' A
#
# COMPACT_ATOMS: atom_id res chain seq x y z
N GLY A 1 -9.36 7.76 17.23
CA GLY A 1 -9.48 7.67 18.69
C GLY A 1 -8.82 6.41 19.17
N GLY A 2 -8.71 6.27 20.49
CA GLY A 2 -8.24 5.07 21.17
C GLY A 2 -9.10 4.82 22.40
N THR A 3 -9.21 3.56 22.80
CA THR A 3 -9.97 3.15 23.98
C THR A 3 -9.11 2.24 24.82
N SER A 4 -9.20 2.41 26.14
CA SER A 4 -8.66 1.48 27.12
C SER A 4 -9.82 1.00 27.98
N ILE A 5 -9.92 -0.31 28.22
CA ILE A 5 -10.95 -0.90 29.08
C ILE A 5 -10.34 -1.06 30.47
N ASN A 6 -11.07 -0.63 31.50
CA ASN A 6 -10.66 -0.69 32.91
C ASN A 6 -9.39 0.10 33.26
N ASP A 7 -8.92 0.97 32.37
CA ASP A 7 -7.79 1.88 32.63
C ASP A 7 -7.93 3.16 31.80
N THR A 8 -7.17 4.19 32.17
CA THR A 8 -7.07 5.46 31.47
C THR A 8 -5.62 5.71 31.05
N ILE A 9 -5.40 6.38 29.92
CA ILE A 9 -4.06 6.81 29.44
C ILE A 9 -3.10 5.67 29.03
N LEU A 10 -3.20 4.44 29.54
CA LEU A 10 -2.26 3.36 29.19
C LEU A 10 -2.14 3.07 27.69
N HIS A 11 -3.25 3.21 26.95
CA HIS A 11 -3.25 3.06 25.49
C HIS A 11 -2.36 4.10 24.77
N TYR A 12 -2.08 5.25 25.39
CA TYR A 12 -1.13 6.25 24.89
C TYR A 12 0.31 5.87 25.20
N MET A 13 0.60 5.31 26.38
CA MET A 13 1.97 4.94 26.78
C MET A 13 2.55 3.78 25.95
N HIS A 14 1.69 2.96 25.34
CA HIS A 14 2.14 1.86 24.52
C HIS A 14 2.62 2.33 23.13
N LEU A 15 3.94 2.48 22.97
CA LEU A 15 4.58 3.00 21.74
C LEU A 15 4.31 2.19 20.45
N ASN A 16 3.87 0.94 20.56
CA ASN A 16 3.52 0.13 19.38
C ASN A 16 2.05 0.28 18.95
N LEU A 17 1.20 0.93 19.77
CA LEU A 17 -0.18 1.20 19.39
C LEU A 17 -0.26 2.51 18.59
N PRO A 18 -0.96 2.53 17.45
CA PRO A 18 -1.10 3.76 16.68
C PRO A 18 -2.04 4.74 17.40
N PHE A 19 -1.51 5.88 17.82
CA PHE A 19 -2.29 6.91 18.53
C PHE A 19 -2.73 8.02 17.58
N GLY A 20 -4.01 8.39 17.60
CA GLY A 20 -4.55 9.45 16.76
C GLY A 20 -6.07 9.60 16.80
N GLY A 21 -6.56 10.70 16.23
CA GLY A 21 -7.97 11.07 16.18
C GLY A 21 -8.79 10.36 15.09
N VAL A 22 -10.08 10.68 15.04
CA VAL A 22 -10.98 10.47 13.90
C VAL A 22 -11.91 11.69 13.80
N ASN A 23 -12.13 12.21 12.60
CA ASN A 23 -12.99 13.38 12.32
C ASN A 23 -12.59 14.62 13.14
N THR A 24 -13.50 15.16 13.95
CA THR A 24 -13.28 16.36 14.77
C THR A 24 -12.21 16.20 15.84
N SER A 25 -11.85 14.96 16.19
CA SER A 25 -10.76 14.66 17.14
C SER A 25 -9.36 14.58 16.49
N GLY A 26 -9.26 14.81 15.17
CA GLY A 26 -8.00 14.84 14.42
C GLY A 26 -7.87 13.74 13.36
N PHE A 27 -6.86 13.86 12.50
CA PHE A 27 -6.56 12.93 11.41
C PHE A 27 -5.14 12.38 11.51
N GLY A 28 -4.92 11.21 10.91
CA GLY A 28 -3.63 10.52 10.97
C GLY A 28 -3.41 9.82 12.31
N ARG A 29 -2.37 8.98 12.35
CA ARG A 29 -1.96 8.24 13.54
C ARG A 29 -0.44 8.23 13.62
N THR A 30 0.08 8.35 14.83
CA THR A 30 1.52 8.35 15.13
C THR A 30 1.84 7.21 16.10
N HIS A 31 3.06 7.19 16.63
CA HIS A 31 3.69 6.10 17.41
C HIS A 31 4.23 4.92 16.60
N GLY A 32 5.40 4.45 17.02
CA GLY A 32 6.10 3.29 16.48
C GLY A 32 6.12 3.25 14.95
N LYS A 33 5.70 2.10 14.40
CA LYS A 33 5.62 1.88 12.94
C LYS A 33 4.59 2.77 12.25
N ALA A 34 3.50 3.13 12.93
CA ALA A 34 2.47 3.99 12.35
C ALA A 34 2.99 5.43 12.19
N GLY A 35 3.74 5.94 13.18
CA GLY A 35 4.45 7.20 13.08
C GLY A 35 5.47 7.20 11.95
N PHE A 36 6.31 6.16 11.85
CA PHE A 36 7.26 6.04 10.73
C PHE A 36 6.57 6.09 9.37
N LYS A 37 5.48 5.32 9.19
CA LYS A 37 4.69 5.32 7.95
C LYS A 37 4.05 6.68 7.68
N ALA A 38 3.56 7.38 8.71
CA ALA A 38 2.91 8.67 8.56
C ALA A 38 3.87 9.78 8.09
N PHE A 39 5.15 9.70 8.49
CA PHE A 39 6.19 10.65 8.08
C PHE A 39 7.07 10.15 6.93
N SER A 40 6.75 8.98 6.36
CA SER A 40 7.47 8.41 5.22
C SER A 40 6.59 8.42 3.98
N ASN A 41 7.24 8.53 2.82
CA ASN A 41 6.57 8.31 1.54
C ASN A 41 6.86 6.88 1.07
N GLU A 42 5.82 6.04 1.02
CA GLU A 42 5.94 4.67 0.49
C GLU A 42 6.13 4.73 -1.04
N ARG A 43 7.40 4.81 -1.47
CA ARG A 43 7.78 4.89 -2.88
C ARG A 43 7.63 3.54 -3.58
N SER A 44 6.79 3.48 -4.61
CA SER A 44 6.70 2.32 -5.50
C SER A 44 7.92 2.27 -6.45
N VAL A 45 8.58 1.11 -6.51
CA VAL A 45 9.70 0.85 -7.42
C VAL A 45 9.47 -0.49 -8.11
N LEU A 46 9.34 -0.46 -9.44
CA LEU A 46 9.26 -1.66 -10.28
C LEU A 46 10.60 -1.87 -10.98
N LYS A 47 11.21 -3.03 -10.79
CA LYS A 47 12.41 -3.45 -11.51
C LYS A 47 12.07 -4.57 -12.49
N GLN A 48 12.01 -4.25 -13.77
CA GLN A 48 11.74 -5.23 -14.82
C GLN A 48 12.99 -6.11 -15.06
N SER A 49 12.84 -7.44 -15.00
CA SER A 49 13.91 -8.37 -15.36
C SER A 49 14.25 -8.28 -16.86
N ARG A 50 15.52 -8.58 -17.21
CA ARG A 50 16.01 -8.60 -18.61
C ARG A 50 15.20 -9.58 -19.47
N LEU A 51 14.78 -10.70 -18.86
CA LEU A 51 13.90 -11.73 -19.42
C LEU A 51 12.46 -11.49 -18.95
N SER A 52 11.84 -10.42 -19.42
CA SER A 52 10.44 -10.13 -19.11
C SER A 52 9.50 -10.67 -20.18
N PRO A 53 8.44 -11.44 -19.82
CA PRO A 53 7.40 -11.83 -20.76
C PRO A 53 6.61 -10.62 -21.29
N MET A 54 6.67 -9.46 -20.62
CA MET A 54 6.05 -8.21 -21.12
C MET A 54 6.61 -7.79 -22.48
N LYS A 55 7.86 -8.17 -22.81
CA LYS A 55 8.44 -7.89 -24.13
C LYS A 55 7.67 -8.56 -25.27
N MET A 56 6.98 -9.67 -25.01
CA MET A 56 6.14 -10.34 -26.01
C MET A 56 4.84 -9.59 -26.31
N MET A 57 4.48 -8.61 -25.47
CA MET A 57 3.30 -7.78 -25.63
C MET A 57 3.62 -6.41 -26.25
N TYR A 58 4.89 -6.13 -26.52
CA TYR A 58 5.33 -4.92 -27.21
C TYR A 58 5.06 -5.00 -28.72
N PRO A 59 5.01 -3.85 -29.42
CA PRO A 59 4.82 -3.82 -30.87
C PRO A 59 5.92 -4.60 -31.61
N PRO A 60 5.62 -5.16 -32.79
CA PRO A 60 4.40 -4.97 -33.60
C PRO A 60 3.20 -5.83 -33.15
N TYR A 61 2.00 -5.22 -33.11
CA TYR A 61 0.76 -5.86 -32.65
C TYR A 61 0.17 -6.83 -33.69
N THR A 62 0.81 -7.98 -33.87
CA THR A 62 0.29 -9.08 -34.70
C THR A 62 -1.00 -9.66 -34.11
N PRO A 63 -1.81 -10.40 -34.90
CA PRO A 63 -3.05 -11.03 -34.41
C PRO A 63 -2.85 -11.91 -33.17
N LEU A 64 -1.67 -12.55 -33.06
CA LEU A 64 -1.29 -13.38 -31.91
C LEU A 64 -1.04 -12.52 -30.65
N VAL A 65 -0.30 -11.41 -30.77
CA VAL A 65 -0.05 -10.47 -29.67
C VAL A 65 -1.36 -9.84 -29.19
N LYS A 66 -2.25 -9.46 -30.10
CA LYS A 66 -3.60 -8.95 -29.75
C LYS A 66 -4.43 -9.99 -29.00
N ARG A 67 -4.35 -11.27 -29.39
CA ARG A 67 -5.02 -12.37 -28.67
C ARG A 67 -4.43 -12.56 -27.28
N MET A 68 -3.11 -12.48 -27.13
CA MET A 68 -2.44 -12.55 -25.83
C MET A 68 -2.83 -11.40 -24.91
N ILE A 69 -2.80 -10.16 -25.39
CA ILE A 69 -3.23 -8.97 -24.63
C ILE A 69 -4.69 -9.12 -24.20
N LYS A 70 -5.59 -9.54 -25.10
CA LYS A 70 -7.01 -9.74 -24.80
C LYS A 70 -7.24 -10.84 -23.76
N MET A 71 -6.41 -11.89 -23.74
CA MET A 71 -6.47 -12.91 -22.69
C MET A 71 -5.99 -12.35 -21.35
N VAL A 72 -4.88 -11.64 -21.30
CA VAL A 72 -4.37 -11.05 -20.04
C VAL A 72 -5.37 -10.08 -19.44
N VAL A 73 -5.93 -9.15 -20.23
CA VAL A 73 -6.95 -8.17 -19.76
C VAL A 73 -8.27 -8.83 -19.33
N LYS A 74 -8.57 -10.05 -19.79
CA LYS A 74 -9.82 -10.75 -19.43
C LYS A 74 -9.71 -11.51 -18.11
N TYR A 75 -8.51 -12.00 -17.77
CA TYR A 75 -8.30 -12.89 -16.62
C TYR A 75 -7.53 -12.24 -15.47
N PHE A 76 -6.93 -11.06 -15.69
CA PHE A 76 -6.49 -10.12 -14.67
C PHE A 76 -7.50 -8.99 -14.55
#